data_AF-A0A9E3B199-F1
#
_entry.id   AF-A0A9E3B199-F1
#
_cell.length_a   1.000
_cell.length_b   1.000
_cell.length_c   1.000
_cell.angle_alpha   90.00
_cell.angle_beta   90.00
_cell.angle_gamma   90.00
#
_symmetry.space_group_name_H-M   'P 1'
#
loop_
_entity.id
_entity.type
_entity.pdbx_description
1 polymer ?
#
loop_
_entity_poly.entity_id
_entity_poly.type
_entity_poly.pdbx_seq_one_letter_code
_entity_poly.pdbx_strand_id
1 'polypeptide(L)' 'PLGGDWKDHRDCHIKPDLVLIYRKPDAKTLELVRLGSHSELSL' A
#
# COMPACT_ATOMS: atom_id res chain seq x y z
N PRO A 1 -7.55 13.21 14.31
CA PRO A 1 -7.56 13.09 12.83
C PRO A 1 -6.18 12.61 12.34
N LEU A 2 -6.06 11.32 11.98
CA LEU A 2 -4.80 10.75 11.45
C LEU A 2 -4.59 11.22 10.01
N GLY A 3 -4.33 12.52 9.84
CA GLY A 3 -4.20 13.23 8.56
C GLY A 3 -2.77 13.53 8.12
N GLY A 4 -1.78 12.80 8.67
CA GLY A 4 -0.35 13.09 8.49
C GLY A 4 0.43 11.92 7.88
N ASP A 5 0.57 10.81 8.59
CA ASP A 5 1.55 9.76 8.24
C ASP A 5 1.13 8.78 7.14
N TRP A 6 -0.16 8.73 6.78
CA TRP A 6 -0.69 7.80 5.77
C TRP A 6 -0.99 8.46 4.42
N LYS A 7 -0.69 9.76 4.24
CA LYS A 7 -1.06 10.52 3.04
C LYS A 7 -0.44 10.00 1.73
N ASP A 8 0.70 9.32 1.83
CA ASP A 8 1.46 8.85 0.67
C ASP A 8 1.41 7.33 0.45
N HIS A 9 0.65 6.62 1.29
CA HIS A 9 0.46 5.19 1.13
C HIS A 9 -0.69 4.95 0.14
N ARG A 10 -0.43 4.13 -0.87
CA ARG A 10 -1.39 3.73 -1.88
C ARG A 10 -1.54 2.23 -1.87
N ASP A 11 -2.76 1.75 -1.97
CA ASP A 11 -3.06 0.35 -2.22
C ASP A 11 -3.28 0.11 -3.73
N CYS A 12 -2.82 -1.03 -4.22
CA CYS A 12 -3.06 -1.50 -5.57
C CYS A 12 -3.50 -2.96 -5.51
N HIS A 13 -4.65 -3.25 -6.09
CA HIS A 13 -5.17 -4.60 -6.20
C HIS A 13 -4.56 -5.27 -7.44
N ILE A 14 -3.57 -6.13 -7.21
CA ILE A 14 -2.91 -6.92 -8.27
C ILE A 14 -3.82 -8.09 -8.70
N LYS A 15 -4.58 -8.64 -7.75
CA LYS A 15 -5.61 -9.67 -7.96
C LYS A 15 -6.83 -9.36 -7.07
N PRO A 16 -7.98 -10.02 -7.28
CA PRO A 16 -9.17 -9.83 -6.44
C PRO A 16 -8.89 -9.97 -4.94
N ASP A 17 -7.95 -10.84 -4.57
CA ASP A 17 -7.52 -11.05 -3.18
C ASP A 17 -6.01 -10.87 -2.99
N LEU A 18 -5.38 -9.96 -3.75
CA LEU A 18 -3.97 -9.62 -3.57
C LEU A 18 -3.80 -8.10 -3.62
N VAL A 19 -3.50 -7.52 -2.47
CA VAL A 19 -3.31 -6.09 -2.29
C VAL A 19 -1.83 -5.81 -2.07
N LEU A 20 -1.32 -4.84 -2.81
CA LEU A 20 0.00 -4.26 -2.63
C LEU A 20 -0.16 -2.88 -2.00
N ILE A 21 0.35 -2.72 -0.78
CA ILE A 21 0.51 -1.42 -0.13
C ILE A 21 1.90 -0.90 -0.48
N TYR A 22 1.96 0.24 -1.15
CA TYR A 22 3.21 0.85 -1.58
C TYR A 22 3.23 2.35 -1.30
N ARG A 23 4.44 2.90 -1.20
CA ARG A 23 4.69 4.33 -1.12
C ARG A 23 5.56 4.74 -2.31
N LYS A 24 5.33 5.95 -2.82
CA LYS A 24 6.11 6.49 -3.95
C LYS A 24 6.64 7.88 -3.56
N PRO A 25 7.76 7.96 -2.83
CA PRO A 25 8.30 9.21 -2.32
C PRO A 25 8.81 10.12 -3.45
N ASP A 26 9.23 9.56 -4.59
CA ASP A 26 9.71 10.33 -5.75
C ASP A 26 9.28 9.70 -7.09
N ALA A 27 9.74 10.27 -8.21
CA ALA A 27 9.36 9.83 -9.56
C ALA A 27 9.90 8.43 -9.94
N LYS A 28 11.04 8.03 -9.38
CA LYS A 28 11.83 6.85 -9.76
C LYS A 28 11.84 5.75 -8.70
N THR A 29 11.49 6.08 -7.46
CA THR A 29 11.51 5.16 -6.32
C THR A 29 10.11 4.71 -5.96
N LEU A 30 9.92 3.39 -5.90
CA LEU A 30 8.70 2.76 -5.41
C LEU A 30 9.06 1.86 -4.24
N GLU A 31 8.51 2.17 -3.08
CA GLU A 31 8.73 1.43 -1.85
C GLU A 31 7.57 0.46 -1.62
N LEU A 32 7.89 -0.83 -1.54
CA LEU A 32 6.92 -1.88 -1.29
C LEU A 32 6.82 -2.07 0.23
N VAL A 33 5.70 -1.65 0.82
CA VAL A 33 5.50 -1.71 2.28
C VAL A 33 4.99 -3.08 2.68
N ARG A 34 3.96 -3.58 1.98
CA ARG A 34 3.34 -4.86 2.29
C ARG A 34 2.63 -5.44 1.08
N LEU A 35 2.72 -6.75 0.89
CA LEU A 35 2.01 -7.48 -0.16
C LEU A 35 1.35 -8.69 0.50
N GLY A 36 0.05 -8.86 0.28
CA GLY A 36 -0.71 -9.96 0.87
C GLY A 36 -2.19 -9.91 0.48
N SER A 37 -2.92 -10.95 0.89
CA SER A 37 -4.39 -10.98 0.76
C SER A 37 -5.07 -10.03 1.75
N HIS A 38 -6.38 -9.79 1.57
CA HIS A 38 -7.16 -8.99 2.54
C HIS A 38 -7.06 -9.60 3.95
N SER A 39 -7.03 -10.93 4.02
CA SER A 39 -6.90 -11.68 5.27
C SER A 39 -5.55 -11.47 5.96
N GLU A 40 -4.45 -11.46 5.19
CA GLU A 40 -3.09 -11.26 5.71
C GLU A 40 -2.79 -9.80 6.09
N LEU A 41 -3.46 -8.86 5.43
CA LEU A 41 -3.32 -7.43 5.68
C LEU A 41 -4.29 -6.93 6.75
N SER A 42 -5.25 -7.74 7.18
CA SER A 42 -6.32 -7.38 8.13
C SER A 42 -7.07 -6.12 7.68
N LEU A 43 -7.38 -6.05 6.37
CA LEU A 43 -8.17 -5.02 5.71
C LEU A 43 -9.59 -5.54 5.42
#